data_AF-A0A2G6TMI1-F1
#
_entry.id   AF-A0A2G6TMI1-F1
#
_cell.length_a   1.000
_cell.length_b   1.000
_cell.length_c   1.000
_cell.angle_alpha   90.00
_cell.angle_beta   90.00
_cell.angle_gamma   90.00
#
_symmetry.space_group_name_H-M   'P 1'
#
loop_
_entity.id
_entity.type
_entity.pdbx_description
1 polymer ?
#
loop_
_entity_poly.entity_id
_entity_poly.type
_entity_poly.pdbx_seq_one_letter_code
_entity_poly.pdbx_strand_id
1 'polypeptide(L)'
;MNENNILYKKVQFAYWILVIFLVAGLMIGLVGKNGTYSIAPLIILVIVFFFFHKLTIVIDNDKIAAYFGFNFFRREMTFEEIDPETIESVKINWLTGIGIRITGKGTLYNVKYGKAIHIKSKNKSKTFYVGTDDFEEIRKILIEQIQKNKQDNL
;
A
#
# COMPACT_ATOMS: atom_id res chain seq x y z
N MET A 1 4.75 1.96 16.20
CA MET A 1 6.03 2.18 15.49
C MET A 1 6.76 3.25 16.26
N ASN A 2 7.99 2.98 16.67
CA ASN A 2 8.78 3.93 17.45
C ASN A 2 9.42 4.92 16.47
N GLU A 3 9.07 6.21 16.54
CA GLU A 3 9.49 7.21 15.53
C GLU A 3 11.02 7.42 15.49
N ASN A 4 11.72 7.08 16.58
CA ASN A 4 13.16 7.25 16.72
C ASN A 4 14.02 6.20 15.97
N ASN A 5 13.40 5.23 15.28
CA ASN A 5 14.08 4.07 14.67
C ASN A 5 13.60 3.76 13.23
N ILE A 6 13.12 4.77 12.50
CA ILE A 6 12.64 4.60 11.12
C ILE A 6 13.82 4.66 10.15
N LEU A 7 14.04 3.58 9.40
CA LEU A 7 15.08 3.47 8.38
C LEU A 7 14.62 3.98 7.02
N TYR A 8 13.34 3.79 6.71
CA TYR A 8 12.75 4.24 5.46
C TYR A 8 11.27 4.56 5.64
N LYS A 9 10.81 5.62 4.97
CA LYS A 9 9.39 6.01 4.94
C LYS A 9 9.05 6.66 3.61
N LYS A 10 8.07 6.10 2.92
CA LYS A 10 7.52 6.67 1.69
C LYS A 10 6.01 6.70 1.72
N VAL A 11 5.45 7.88 1.42
CA VAL A 11 4.01 8.10 1.23
C VAL A 11 3.72 8.15 -0.27
N GLN A 12 2.79 7.32 -0.73
CA GLN A 12 2.31 7.32 -2.11
C GLN A 12 0.85 7.77 -2.13
N PHE A 13 0.55 8.80 -2.92
CA PHE A 13 -0.80 9.36 -3.02
C PHE A 13 -1.59 8.76 -4.19
N ALA A 14 -2.88 8.54 -3.97
CA ALA A 14 -3.83 8.03 -4.95
C ALA A 14 -4.42 9.19 -5.78
N TYR A 15 -3.61 9.83 -6.63
CA TYR A 15 -4.03 11.02 -7.40
C TYR A 15 -5.23 10.78 -8.33
N TRP A 16 -5.45 9.55 -8.80
CA TRP A 16 -6.62 9.19 -9.61
C TRP A 16 -7.95 9.36 -8.84
N ILE A 17 -7.93 9.31 -7.50
CA ILE A 17 -9.14 9.59 -6.72
C ILE A 17 -9.57 11.05 -6.93
N LEU A 18 -8.63 12.01 -7.00
CA LEU A 18 -8.98 13.41 -7.29
C LEU A 18 -9.71 13.56 -8.63
N VAL A 19 -9.31 12.78 -9.65
CA VAL A 19 -9.99 12.76 -10.94
C VAL A 19 -11.42 12.25 -10.80
N ILE A 20 -11.65 11.20 -10.00
CA ILE A 20 -13.01 10.70 -9.70
C ILE A 20 -13.86 11.78 -9.01
N PHE A 21 -13.28 12.54 -8.07
CA PHE A 21 -13.98 13.65 -7.42
C PHE A 21 -14.36 14.75 -8.40
N LEU A 22 -13.46 15.13 -9.30
CA LEU A 22 -13.72 16.15 -10.32
C LEU A 22 -14.85 15.69 -11.27
N VAL A 23 -14.80 14.45 -11.73
CA VAL A 23 -15.84 13.88 -12.60
C VAL A 23 -17.19 13.78 -11.87
N ALA A 24 -17.19 13.30 -10.62
CA ALA A 24 -18.41 13.21 -9.83
C ALA A 24 -19.02 14.60 -9.56
N GLY A 25 -18.20 15.59 -9.22
CA GLY A 25 -18.62 16.97 -9.03
C GLY A 25 -19.21 17.59 -10.29
N LEU A 26 -18.56 17.36 -11.45
CA LEU A 26 -19.08 17.80 -12.76
C LEU A 26 -20.43 17.17 -13.07
N MET A 27 -20.57 15.85 -12.86
CA MET A 27 -21.84 15.14 -13.08
C MET A 27 -22.95 15.68 -12.19
N ILE A 28 -22.66 15.93 -10.91
CA ILE A 28 -23.62 16.55 -9.99
C ILE A 28 -24.01 17.95 -10.48
N GLY A 29 -23.07 18.76 -10.96
CA GLY A 29 -23.35 20.11 -11.49
C GLY A 29 -24.18 20.09 -12.79
N LEU A 30 -23.96 19.11 -13.68
CA LEU A 30 -24.68 18.99 -14.95
C LEU A 30 -26.11 18.46 -14.76
N VAL A 31 -26.27 17.37 -13.99
CA VAL A 31 -27.59 16.87 -13.62
C VAL A 31 -28.30 17.90 -12.73
N GLY A 32 -27.50 18.66 -11.96
CA GLY A 32 -27.70 19.87 -11.13
C GLY A 32 -28.75 20.87 -11.57
N LYS A 33 -28.98 20.95 -12.87
CA LYS A 33 -29.82 21.95 -13.50
C LYS A 33 -31.30 21.56 -13.58
N ASN A 34 -31.62 20.27 -13.43
CA ASN A 34 -32.92 19.69 -13.85
C ASN A 34 -33.70 18.92 -12.75
N GLY A 35 -33.31 18.92 -11.46
CA GLY A 35 -34.02 18.15 -10.43
C GLY A 35 -33.48 18.28 -9.00
N THR A 36 -33.91 17.36 -8.11
CA THR A 36 -33.48 17.27 -6.69
C THR A 36 -32.29 16.33 -6.55
N TYR A 37 -31.19 16.76 -5.91
CA TYR A 37 -29.99 15.93 -5.71
C TYR A 37 -29.97 15.26 -4.34
N SER A 38 -29.57 14.00 -4.31
CA SER A 38 -29.13 13.35 -3.07
C SER A 38 -27.64 13.61 -2.86
N ILE A 39 -27.27 14.12 -1.68
CA ILE A 39 -25.87 14.33 -1.30
C ILE A 39 -25.16 13.03 -0.88
N ALA A 40 -25.91 11.94 -0.69
CA ALA A 40 -25.39 10.67 -0.17
C ALA A 40 -24.20 10.09 -0.96
N PRO A 41 -24.18 10.10 -2.32
CA PRO A 41 -23.04 9.60 -3.08
C PRO A 41 -21.75 10.39 -2.83
N LEU A 42 -21.86 11.71 -2.63
CA LEU A 42 -20.70 12.57 -2.34
C LEU A 42 -20.13 12.26 -0.95
N ILE A 43 -20.99 12.04 0.04
CA ILE A 43 -20.58 11.65 1.40
C ILE A 43 -19.82 10.32 1.35
N ILE A 44 -20.36 9.32 0.63
CA ILE A 44 -19.70 8.01 0.47
C ILE A 44 -18.33 8.16 -0.19
N LEU A 45 -18.21 8.98 -1.24
CA LEU A 45 -16.93 9.25 -1.89
C LEU A 45 -15.91 9.87 -0.94
N VAL A 46 -16.31 10.88 -0.15
CA VAL A 46 -15.44 11.53 0.84
C VAL A 46 -14.94 10.53 1.88
N ILE A 47 -15.82 9.64 2.36
CA ILE A 47 -15.44 8.58 3.30
C ILE A 47 -14.40 7.66 2.65
N VAL A 48 -14.65 7.17 1.44
CA VAL A 48 -13.70 6.29 0.73
C VAL A 48 -12.35 6.98 0.52
N PHE A 49 -12.33 8.26 0.14
CA PHE A 49 -11.11 9.03 0.01
C PHE A 49 -10.32 9.08 1.32
N PHE A 50 -10.99 9.36 2.43
CA PHE A 50 -10.33 9.47 3.72
C PHE A 50 -9.55 8.20 4.08
N PHE A 51 -10.10 7.02 3.76
CA PHE A 51 -9.42 5.74 3.98
C PHE A 51 -8.32 5.44 2.96
N PHE A 52 -8.52 5.74 1.68
CA PHE A 52 -7.67 5.24 0.58
C PHE A 52 -6.80 6.31 -0.12
N HIS A 53 -6.80 7.57 0.34
CA HIS A 53 -6.06 8.67 -0.30
C HIS A 53 -4.54 8.47 -0.37
N LYS A 54 -3.96 7.71 0.57
CA LYS A 54 -2.52 7.46 0.63
C LYS A 54 -2.20 6.04 1.10
N LEU A 55 -1.09 5.50 0.59
CA LEU A 55 -0.44 4.28 1.04
C LEU A 55 0.96 4.64 1.54
N THR A 56 1.23 4.33 2.80
CA THR A 56 2.53 4.61 3.42
C THR A 56 3.28 3.30 3.60
N ILE A 57 4.53 3.24 3.15
CA ILE A 57 5.47 2.16 3.40
C ILE A 57 6.48 2.67 4.42
N VAL A 58 6.71 1.90 5.48
CA VAL A 58 7.66 2.21 6.55
C VAL A 58 8.49 0.96 6.83
N ILE A 59 9.80 1.16 7.00
CA ILE A 59 10.73 0.14 7.49
C ILE A 59 11.36 0.70 8.76
N ASP A 60 11.24 -0.06 9.86
CA ASP A 60 11.95 0.21 11.11
C ASP A 60 13.02 -0.87 11.34
N ASN A 61 13.61 -0.94 12.54
CA ASN A 61 14.66 -1.91 12.86
C ASN A 61 14.18 -3.36 13.01
N ASP A 62 12.85 -3.60 13.07
CA ASP A 62 12.30 -4.93 13.34
C ASP A 62 11.48 -5.47 12.17
N LYS A 63 10.87 -4.57 11.37
CA LYS A 63 9.87 -4.94 10.37
C LYS A 63 9.70 -3.95 9.24
N ILE A 64 9.10 -4.47 8.17
CA ILE A 64 8.47 -3.68 7.12
C ILE A 64 6.96 -3.61 7.35
N ALA A 65 6.37 -2.45 7.14
CA ALA A 65 4.92 -2.26 7.15
C ALA A 65 4.44 -1.35 6.02
N ALA A 66 3.21 -1.61 5.58
CA ALA A 66 2.49 -0.75 4.66
C ALA A 66 1.07 -0.53 5.17
N TYR A 67 0.53 0.67 5.03
CA TYR A 67 -0.83 0.96 5.45
C TYR A 67 -1.49 2.09 4.68
N PHE A 68 -2.81 2.01 4.56
CA PHE A 68 -3.63 3.07 4.01
C PHE A 68 -4.07 4.07 5.09
N GLY A 69 -4.13 5.36 4.74
CA GLY A 69 -4.78 6.41 5.55
C GLY A 69 -4.30 6.46 7.01
N PHE A 70 -5.24 6.27 7.95
CA PHE A 70 -5.04 6.27 9.41
C PHE A 70 -4.51 4.95 9.98
N ASN A 71 -3.69 4.23 9.21
CA ASN A 71 -3.07 2.97 9.65
C ASN A 71 -4.07 1.83 9.95
N PHE A 72 -5.34 1.95 9.53
CA PHE A 72 -6.40 0.97 9.79
C PHE A 72 -6.22 -0.30 8.97
N PHE A 73 -5.93 -0.14 7.66
CA PHE A 73 -5.62 -1.24 6.78
C PHE A 73 -4.12 -1.40 6.68
N ARG A 74 -3.55 -2.22 7.56
CA ARG A 74 -2.11 -2.41 7.70
C ARG A 74 -1.69 -3.82 7.32
N ARG A 75 -0.58 -3.90 6.60
CA ARG A 75 0.17 -5.13 6.32
C ARG A 75 1.58 -4.96 6.87
N GLU A 76 2.09 -5.93 7.61
CA GLU A 76 3.44 -5.89 8.16
C GLU A 76 4.10 -7.26 8.13
N MET A 77 5.42 -7.32 8.18
CA MET A 77 6.21 -8.55 8.29
C MET A 77 7.51 -8.24 9.01
N THR A 78 7.85 -9.02 10.05
CA THR A 78 9.13 -8.87 10.76
C THR A 78 10.27 -9.46 9.93
N PHE A 79 11.50 -9.01 10.16
CA PHE A 79 12.66 -9.52 9.44
C PHE A 79 12.92 -11.01 9.70
N GLU A 80 12.50 -11.51 10.86
CA GLU A 80 12.53 -12.94 11.19
C GLU A 80 11.53 -13.76 10.36
N GLU A 81 10.36 -13.20 10.04
CA GLU A 81 9.33 -13.85 9.23
C GLU A 81 9.71 -13.93 7.75
N ILE A 82 10.47 -12.96 7.24
CA ILE A 82 10.77 -12.81 5.81
C ILE A 82 11.60 -13.98 5.29
N ASP A 83 11.18 -14.57 4.17
CA ASP A 83 12.02 -15.43 3.33
C ASP A 83 12.78 -14.57 2.30
N PRO A 84 14.11 -14.38 2.45
CA PRO A 84 14.90 -13.48 1.60
C PRO A 84 14.91 -13.87 0.12
N GLU A 85 14.77 -15.16 -0.19
CA GLU A 85 14.77 -15.68 -1.56
C GLU A 85 13.50 -15.30 -2.33
N THR A 86 12.44 -14.93 -1.61
CA THR A 86 11.13 -14.61 -2.18
C THR A 86 10.92 -13.13 -2.46
N ILE A 87 11.89 -12.28 -2.14
CA ILE A 87 11.81 -10.83 -2.36
C ILE A 87 11.92 -10.55 -3.87
N GLU A 88 10.77 -10.37 -4.52
CA GLU A 88 10.67 -10.15 -5.96
C GLU A 88 9.91 -8.86 -6.32
N SER A 89 10.25 -8.29 -7.48
CA SER A 89 9.47 -7.20 -8.09
C SER A 89 8.41 -7.79 -9.01
N VAL A 90 7.15 -7.52 -8.72
CA VAL A 90 6.00 -7.98 -9.51
C VAL A 90 5.37 -6.82 -10.25
N LYS A 91 5.11 -6.98 -11.55
CA LYS A 91 4.36 -5.98 -12.34
C LYS A 91 2.87 -6.06 -12.03
N ILE A 92 2.25 -4.92 -11.76
CA ILE A 92 0.82 -4.76 -11.52
C ILE A 92 0.14 -4.29 -12.80
N ASN A 93 -0.82 -5.08 -13.27
CA ASN A 93 -1.60 -4.78 -14.46
C ASN A 93 -2.74 -3.81 -14.09
N TRP A 94 -3.18 -2.99 -15.04
CA TRP A 94 -4.29 -2.06 -14.80
C TRP A 94 -5.60 -2.77 -14.42
N LEU A 95 -5.80 -3.98 -14.95
CA LEU A 95 -6.95 -4.87 -14.67
C LEU A 95 -7.02 -5.36 -13.22
N THR A 96 -5.88 -5.41 -12.51
CA THR A 96 -5.87 -5.84 -11.09
C THR A 96 -6.60 -4.81 -10.21
N GLY A 97 -6.65 -3.55 -10.66
CA GLY A 97 -7.26 -2.44 -9.94
C GLY A 97 -6.32 -1.78 -8.93
N ILE A 98 -6.91 -0.96 -8.07
CA ILE A 98 -6.22 -0.14 -7.08
C ILE A 98 -6.90 -0.33 -5.72
N GLY A 99 -6.15 -0.20 -4.63
CA GLY A 99 -6.62 -0.33 -3.25
C GLY A 99 -6.14 -1.63 -2.62
N ILE A 100 -7.05 -2.32 -1.93
CA ILE A 100 -6.81 -3.63 -1.31
C ILE A 100 -7.46 -4.69 -2.18
N ARG A 101 -6.66 -5.57 -2.78
CA ARG A 101 -7.13 -6.56 -3.77
C ARG A 101 -6.65 -7.96 -3.41
N ILE A 102 -7.58 -8.92 -3.34
CA ILE A 102 -7.23 -10.33 -3.17
C ILE A 102 -6.79 -10.87 -4.53
N THR A 103 -5.58 -11.43 -4.59
CA THR A 103 -4.99 -12.02 -5.80
C THR A 103 -4.49 -13.43 -5.51
N GLY A 104 -4.16 -14.20 -6.56
CA GLY A 104 -3.51 -15.50 -6.39
C GLY A 104 -2.15 -15.45 -5.69
N LYS A 105 -1.49 -14.28 -5.64
CA LYS A 105 -0.24 -14.04 -4.91
C LYS A 105 -0.45 -13.52 -3.48
N GLY A 106 -1.71 -13.38 -3.05
CA GLY A 106 -2.12 -12.78 -1.77
C GLY A 106 -2.72 -11.39 -1.94
N THR A 107 -2.87 -10.67 -0.83
CA THR A 107 -3.55 -9.37 -0.81
C THR A 107 -2.62 -8.25 -1.23
N LEU A 108 -2.86 -7.67 -2.42
CA LEU A 108 -2.14 -6.51 -2.95
C LEU A 108 -2.66 -5.21 -2.34
N TYR A 109 -1.74 -4.37 -1.89
CA TYR A 109 -1.99 -3.00 -1.44
C TYR A 109 -1.33 -2.04 -2.43
N ASN A 110 -2.10 -1.27 -3.21
CA ASN A 110 -1.54 -0.30 -4.15
C ASN A 110 -2.40 0.97 -4.29
N VAL A 111 -1.76 2.11 -4.59
CA VAL A 111 -2.46 3.37 -4.95
C VAL A 111 -2.33 3.70 -6.44
N LYS A 112 -1.55 2.93 -7.19
CA LYS A 112 -1.33 3.09 -8.62
C LYS A 112 -0.89 1.77 -9.25
N TYR A 113 -0.91 1.72 -10.58
CA TYR A 113 -0.34 0.62 -11.36
C TYR A 113 1.18 0.73 -11.42
N GLY A 114 1.86 -0.31 -11.92
CA GLY A 114 3.31 -0.28 -12.09
C GLY A 114 3.98 -1.51 -11.48
N LYS A 115 4.77 -1.31 -10.43
CA LYS A 115 5.51 -2.37 -9.74
C LYS A 115 5.01 -2.54 -8.31
N ALA A 116 5.21 -3.73 -7.79
CA ALA A 116 5.03 -4.08 -6.38
C ALA A 116 6.23 -4.88 -5.90
N ILE A 117 6.52 -4.76 -4.60
CA ILE A 117 7.32 -5.73 -3.89
C ILE A 117 6.42 -6.88 -3.44
N HIS A 118 6.85 -8.11 -3.69
CA HIS A 118 6.22 -9.32 -3.19
C HIS A 118 7.23 -10.08 -2.33
N ILE A 119 6.80 -10.46 -1.13
CA ILE A 119 7.60 -11.21 -0.16
C ILE A 119 6.70 -12.27 0.44
N LYS A 120 7.21 -13.48 0.64
CA LYS A 120 6.54 -14.54 1.39
C LYS A 120 7.21 -14.72 2.75
N SER A 121 6.44 -15.15 3.74
CA SER A 121 7.02 -15.61 4.99
C SER A 121 7.72 -16.96 4.79
N LYS A 122 8.71 -17.28 5.64
CA LYS A 122 9.43 -18.58 5.61
C LYS A 122 8.50 -19.80 5.66
N ASN A 123 7.41 -19.70 6.41
CA ASN A 123 6.37 -20.74 6.51
C ASN A 123 5.28 -20.65 5.42
N LYS A 124 5.41 -19.71 4.47
CA LYS A 124 4.50 -19.48 3.34
C LYS A 124 3.04 -19.16 3.72
N SER A 125 2.75 -18.85 4.97
CA SER A 125 1.40 -18.54 5.45
C SER A 125 0.97 -17.08 5.19
N LYS A 126 1.93 -16.19 4.96
CA LYS A 126 1.72 -14.75 4.85
C LYS A 126 2.52 -14.17 3.70
N THR A 127 1.98 -13.13 3.08
CA THR A 127 2.65 -12.38 2.01
C THR A 127 2.64 -10.89 2.29
N PHE A 128 3.75 -10.21 2.01
CA PHE A 128 3.80 -8.75 1.92
C PHE A 128 3.77 -8.38 0.44
N TYR A 129 2.61 -7.91 -0.04
CA TYR A 129 2.41 -7.58 -1.45
C TYR A 129 1.94 -6.14 -1.61
N VAL A 130 2.87 -5.25 -1.96
CA VAL A 130 2.64 -3.79 -1.87
C VAL A 130 3.21 -3.07 -3.09
N GLY A 131 2.39 -2.23 -3.72
CA GLY A 131 2.77 -1.36 -4.82
C GLY A 131 3.84 -0.36 -4.41
N THR A 132 4.93 -0.31 -5.16
CA THR A 132 6.05 0.61 -4.92
C THR A 132 6.89 0.73 -6.18
N ASP A 133 7.42 1.92 -6.44
CA ASP A 133 8.44 2.13 -7.47
C ASP A 133 9.87 1.93 -6.92
N ASP A 134 10.02 1.93 -5.60
CA ASP A 134 11.31 1.95 -4.90
C ASP A 134 11.73 0.54 -4.49
N PHE A 135 11.50 -0.42 -5.39
CA PHE A 135 11.78 -1.82 -5.12
C PHE A 135 13.25 -2.05 -4.73
N GLU A 136 14.19 -1.47 -5.49
CA GLU A 136 15.62 -1.68 -5.25
C GLU A 136 16.08 -1.13 -3.89
N GLU A 137 15.60 0.06 -3.52
CA GLU A 137 15.92 0.68 -2.22
C GLU A 137 15.35 -0.12 -1.06
N ILE A 138 14.06 -0.50 -1.14
CA ILE A 138 13.42 -1.32 -0.12
C ILE A 138 14.12 -2.67 0.00
N ARG A 139 14.44 -3.32 -1.13
CA ARG A 139 15.12 -4.63 -1.15
C ARG A 139 16.50 -4.54 -0.48
N LYS A 140 17.28 -3.51 -0.78
CA LYS A 140 18.60 -3.29 -0.17
C LYS A 140 18.48 -3.21 1.36
N ILE A 141 17.59 -2.35 1.86
CA ILE A 141 17.38 -2.16 3.31
C ILE A 141 16.94 -3.46 3.97
N LEU A 142 16.01 -4.20 3.34
CA LEU A 142 15.54 -5.49 3.88
C LEU A 142 16.69 -6.50 4.01
N ILE A 143 17.55 -6.62 3.00
CA ILE A 143 18.67 -7.57 3.05
C ILE A 143 19.66 -7.19 4.16
N GLU A 144 20.01 -5.90 4.26
CA GLU A 144 20.91 -5.39 5.31
C GLU A 144 20.34 -5.68 6.71
N GLN A 145 19.06 -5.42 6.95
CA GLN A 145 18.43 -5.66 8.25
C GLN A 145 18.27 -7.15 8.58
N ILE A 146 18.00 -8.00 7.59
CA ILE A 146 17.92 -9.45 7.80
C ILE A 146 19.30 -10.03 8.15
N GLN A 147 20.37 -9.52 7.52
CA GLN A 147 21.74 -9.94 7.84
C GLN A 147 22.14 -9.51 9.25
N LYS A 148 21.85 -8.25 9.61
CA LYS A 148 22.12 -7.73 10.96
C LYS A 148 21.39 -8.53 12.03
N ASN A 149 20.10 -8.78 11.86
CA ASN A 149 19.32 -9.59 12.81
C ASN A 149 19.83 -11.03 12.95
N LYS A 150 20.42 -11.63 11.91
CA LYS A 150 21.05 -12.95 12.05
C LYS A 150 22.31 -12.91 12.91
N GLN A 151 23.08 -11.83 12.82
CA GLN A 151 24.33 -11.66 13.57
C GLN A 151 24.07 -11.35 15.05
N ASP A 152 23.02 -10.60 15.37
CA ASP A 152 22.64 -10.28 16.76
C ASP A 152 21.99 -11.46 17.51
N ASN A 153 21.55 -12.50 16.79
CA ASN A 153 20.94 -13.72 17.33
C ASN A 153 21.88 -14.94 17.38
N LEU A 154 23.18 -14.75 17.06
CA LEU A 154 24.26 -15.74 17.16
C LEU A 154 25.10 -15.49 18.41
#